data_AF-A0ABD3IPQ2-F1
#
_entry.id   AF-A0ABD3IPQ2-F1
#
_cell.length_a   1.000
_cell.length_b   1.000
_cell.length_c   1.000
_cell.angle_alpha   90.00
_cell.angle_beta   90.00
_cell.angle_gamma   90.00
#
_symmetry.space_group_name_H-M   'P 1'
#
loop_
_entity.id
_entity.type
_entity.pdbx_description
1 polymer ?
#
loop_
_entity_poly.entity_id
_entity_poly.type
_entity_poly.pdbx_seq_one_letter_code
_entity_poly.pdbx_strand_id
1 'polypeptide(L)'
;MLSFRLGTLVLCWGSCLASTWPFILNFSEMPMERRERVLMNWSRQKFVVPLRVVFVMIKIYCLFIFYTRTDENSNNLAWEAIGYRVDTRQKPSESHNKQERPLQRGLVETVHETDSSLIQSLTQKGLKVTQIPQHNAFKIKCDVVIIGSGCGGGVAAAVLEHSGQKVVVLEKGNYFVPQDYSSLEGPSLDQLYESSALLSTVDGKIVVLAGSTVGGGSAVNWSACIRTPSHVLKEWSVDHEIRLFGTPDYGSAMDAVCKKIGVTQKCEQEGFQNQILRKGCESLGLKVEAVARNSSEGHFCGSCCYGCRTGDKKGTDSTWLVDAVENGAVILTGCKAKKLILENTPHGEKPKKCLGVIASSVLNKDVTKELHIEAKVTIAACSAVSTPPLLISSGLKNPNIGRNLHLHPCAFAWGYFPENLTGIQGKVYEGGIITSLNRVVSETGAPVPAIIETPSLGPGLFSALCPWTSGANMKERMRKYSRTAHLFTLVRDKGSGEVREEGKIVYNLSEFDKENMKIGLRQALRILIAAGAEEVGTHRSDGQRMKCQGTKEEDIEEFLNDIVIKRRAVELVLLCTSHGKLQDRG
;
A
#
# COMPACT_ATOMS: atom_id res chain seq x y z
N MET A 1 31.79 10.79 3.16
CA MET A 1 32.82 10.13 2.32
C MET A 1 33.02 10.82 0.97
N LEU A 2 31.97 11.09 0.17
CA LEU A 2 32.10 11.75 -1.14
C LEU A 2 32.64 13.20 -1.11
N SER A 3 32.60 13.86 0.04
CA SER A 3 33.18 15.20 0.24
C SER A 3 34.71 15.19 0.37
N PHE A 4 35.33 14.01 0.50
CA PHE A 4 36.77 13.85 0.66
C PHE A 4 37.35 13.06 -0.52
N ARG A 5 38.57 13.39 -0.97
CA ARG A 5 39.22 12.78 -2.13
C ARG A 5 39.39 11.27 -1.96
N LEU A 6 39.87 10.83 -0.80
CA LEU A 6 40.05 9.41 -0.50
C LEU A 6 38.70 8.65 -0.49
N GLY A 7 37.67 9.24 0.10
CA GLY A 7 36.32 8.65 0.09
C GLY A 7 35.70 8.63 -1.31
N THR A 8 36.00 9.64 -2.15
CA THR A 8 35.60 9.67 -3.56
C THR A 8 36.32 8.57 -4.34
N LEU A 9 37.62 8.35 -4.13
CA LEU A 9 38.37 7.26 -4.76
C LEU A 9 37.77 5.90 -4.40
N VAL A 10 37.44 5.66 -3.12
CA VAL A 10 36.83 4.40 -2.67
C VAL A 10 35.46 4.16 -3.32
N LEU A 11 34.63 5.19 -3.44
CA LEU A 11 33.24 5.06 -3.89
C LEU A 11 33.05 5.24 -5.41
N CYS A 12 33.94 5.96 -6.08
CA CYS A 12 33.86 6.31 -7.51
C CYS A 12 34.95 5.63 -8.36
N TRP A 13 35.88 4.94 -7.70
CA TRP A 13 37.02 4.24 -8.30
C TRP A 13 37.81 5.18 -9.24
N GLY A 14 38.26 4.69 -10.40
CA GLY A 14 39.03 5.48 -11.36
C GLY A 14 38.29 6.68 -11.96
N SER A 15 36.98 6.83 -11.75
CA SER A 15 36.19 7.92 -12.35
C SER A 15 36.57 9.30 -11.83
N CYS A 16 37.15 9.37 -10.62
CA CYS A 16 37.60 10.61 -10.00
C CYS A 16 39.06 10.95 -10.28
N LEU A 17 39.77 10.17 -11.12
CA LEU A 17 41.14 10.46 -11.49
C LEU A 17 41.21 11.65 -12.46
N ALA A 18 42.16 12.55 -12.22
CA ALA A 18 42.50 13.69 -13.05
C ALA A 18 43.94 13.60 -13.53
N SER A 19 44.22 14.15 -14.71
CA SER A 19 45.56 14.23 -15.29
C SER A 19 46.44 15.30 -14.62
N THR A 20 45.84 16.19 -13.83
CA THR A 20 46.51 17.32 -13.18
C THR A 20 46.24 17.31 -11.68
N TRP A 21 47.15 17.90 -10.89
CA TRP A 21 46.95 18.05 -9.45
C TRP A 21 45.68 18.88 -9.17
N PRO A 22 44.81 18.44 -8.23
CA PRO A 22 44.87 17.20 -7.46
C PRO A 22 44.46 15.98 -8.30
N PHE A 23 45.34 14.97 -8.42
CA PHE A 23 45.12 13.78 -9.27
C PHE A 23 43.86 12.96 -8.91
N ILE A 24 43.27 13.25 -7.75
CA ILE A 24 41.99 12.71 -7.30
C ILE A 24 41.06 13.89 -7.04
N LEU A 25 39.99 13.98 -7.81
CA LEU A 25 38.94 14.96 -7.63
C LEU A 25 37.99 14.53 -6.50
N ASN A 26 37.47 15.49 -5.75
CA ASN A 26 36.29 15.27 -4.93
C ASN A 26 35.06 15.01 -5.83
N PHE A 27 34.01 14.38 -5.29
CA PHE A 27 32.82 14.09 -6.10
C PHE A 27 32.24 15.34 -6.77
N SER A 28 32.13 16.45 -6.04
CA SER A 28 31.59 17.73 -6.54
C SER A 28 32.47 18.42 -7.59
N GLU A 29 33.77 18.13 -7.63
CA GLU A 29 34.73 18.68 -8.59
C GLU A 29 34.72 17.91 -9.92
N MET A 30 34.14 16.70 -9.95
CA MET A 30 34.00 15.94 -11.18
C MET A 30 33.00 16.60 -12.15
N PRO A 31 33.28 16.56 -13.47
CA PRO A 31 32.30 16.91 -14.50
C PRO A 31 30.97 16.19 -14.29
N MET A 32 29.87 16.86 -14.65
CA MET A 32 28.51 16.36 -14.40
C MET A 32 28.31 14.96 -15.00
N GLU A 33 28.77 14.72 -16.22
CA GLU A 33 28.64 13.46 -16.94
C GLU A 33 29.38 12.32 -16.21
N ARG A 34 30.52 12.62 -15.58
CA ARG A 34 31.26 11.64 -14.77
C ARG A 34 30.52 11.33 -13.48
N ARG A 35 29.97 12.34 -12.80
CA ARG A 35 29.14 12.15 -11.59
C ARG A 35 27.92 11.29 -11.90
N GLU A 36 27.22 11.58 -12.99
CA GLU A 36 26.04 10.81 -13.40
C GLU A 36 26.39 9.36 -13.73
N ARG A 37 27.50 9.12 -14.44
CA ARG A 37 27.99 7.77 -14.73
C ARG A 37 28.32 6.98 -13.45
N VAL A 38 28.93 7.63 -12.45
CA VAL A 38 29.19 6.99 -11.15
C VAL A 38 27.88 6.56 -10.48
N LEU A 39 26.89 7.46 -10.41
CA LEU A 39 25.58 7.14 -9.82
C LEU A 39 24.87 6.03 -10.60
N MET A 40 24.96 6.03 -11.93
CA MET A 40 24.44 4.95 -12.77
C MET A 40 25.12 3.62 -12.49
N ASN A 41 26.45 3.62 -12.31
CA ASN A 41 27.18 2.42 -11.94
C ASN A 41 26.69 1.89 -10.60
N TRP A 42 26.45 2.75 -9.60
CA TRP A 42 25.90 2.35 -8.30
C TRP A 42 24.51 1.72 -8.42
N SER A 43 23.63 2.30 -9.25
CA SER A 43 22.29 1.76 -9.50
C SER A 43 22.30 0.35 -10.10
N ARG A 44 23.36 0.00 -10.83
CA ARG A 44 23.54 -1.28 -11.53
C ARG A 44 24.47 -2.25 -10.80
N GLN A 45 24.96 -1.90 -9.61
CA GLN A 45 25.89 -2.76 -8.85
C GLN A 45 25.24 -4.09 -8.45
N LYS A 46 25.90 -5.20 -8.81
CA LYS A 46 25.46 -6.56 -8.48
C LYS A 46 26.23 -7.19 -7.32
N PHE A 47 27.47 -6.75 -7.10
CA PHE A 47 28.39 -7.36 -6.13
C PHE A 47 28.44 -6.58 -4.82
N VAL A 48 28.36 -5.25 -4.89
CA VAL A 48 28.35 -4.38 -3.70
C VAL A 48 26.92 -3.92 -3.43
N VAL A 49 26.10 -4.83 -2.88
CA VAL A 49 24.69 -4.56 -2.52
C VAL A 49 24.53 -3.24 -1.73
N PRO A 50 25.41 -2.88 -0.78
CA PRO A 50 25.30 -1.59 -0.07
C PRO A 50 25.30 -0.37 -0.98
N LEU A 51 26.12 -0.32 -2.05
CA LEU A 51 26.18 0.85 -2.94
C LEU A 51 24.87 1.05 -3.72
N ARG A 52 24.24 -0.05 -4.14
CA ARG A 52 22.94 0.00 -4.80
C ARG A 52 21.85 0.50 -3.85
N VAL A 53 21.83 0.00 -2.61
CA VAL A 53 20.89 0.46 -1.57
C VAL A 53 21.12 1.95 -1.28
N VAL A 54 22.37 2.38 -1.16
CA VAL A 54 22.72 3.80 -0.98
C VAL A 54 22.20 4.65 -2.15
N PHE A 55 22.36 4.22 -3.40
CA PHE A 55 21.81 4.92 -4.55
C PHE A 55 20.28 5.04 -4.47
N VAL A 56 19.57 3.94 -4.16
CA VAL A 56 18.11 3.94 -4.01
C VAL A 56 17.68 4.90 -2.90
N MET A 57 18.35 4.88 -1.74
CA MET A 57 18.05 5.79 -0.63
C MET A 57 18.29 7.25 -1.00
N ILE A 58 19.40 7.57 -1.68
CA ILE A 58 19.68 8.93 -2.17
C ILE A 58 18.60 9.36 -3.17
N LYS A 59 18.24 8.49 -4.12
CA LYS A 59 17.21 8.78 -5.12
C LYS A 59 15.86 9.08 -4.45
N ILE A 60 15.42 8.22 -3.52
CA ILE A 60 14.18 8.42 -2.78
C ILE A 60 14.27 9.72 -1.99
N TYR A 61 15.32 9.91 -1.17
CA TYR A 61 15.46 11.10 -0.35
C TYR A 61 15.52 12.39 -1.18
N CYS A 62 16.23 12.41 -2.30
CA CYS A 62 16.33 13.60 -3.14
C CYS A 62 15.06 13.85 -3.95
N LEU A 63 14.48 12.84 -4.59
CA LEU A 63 13.36 13.03 -5.51
C LEU A 63 12.02 13.06 -4.79
N PHE A 64 11.75 12.07 -3.93
CA PHE A 64 10.49 12.02 -3.19
C PHE A 64 10.30 13.29 -2.37
N ILE A 65 11.29 13.65 -1.53
CA ILE A 65 11.19 14.85 -0.70
C ILE A 65 11.09 16.11 -1.56
N PHE A 66 11.83 16.22 -2.66
CA PHE A 66 11.74 17.40 -3.52
C PHE A 66 10.33 17.61 -4.08
N TYR A 67 9.61 16.53 -4.41
CA TYR A 67 8.27 16.60 -4.98
C TYR A 67 7.13 16.52 -3.95
N THR A 68 7.42 16.22 -2.68
CA THR A 68 6.39 16.19 -1.61
C THR A 68 6.56 17.28 -0.56
N ARG A 69 7.75 17.86 -0.40
CA ARG A 69 8.02 18.89 0.60
C ARG A 69 7.31 20.18 0.21
N THR A 70 6.63 20.80 1.15
CA THR A 70 5.97 22.08 0.95
C THR A 70 6.61 23.18 1.78
N ASP A 71 6.33 24.43 1.39
CA ASP A 71 6.50 25.59 2.25
C ASP A 71 5.38 25.69 3.30
N GLU A 72 5.39 26.77 4.08
CA GLU A 72 4.40 27.06 5.13
C GLU A 72 2.97 27.23 4.57
N ASN A 73 2.85 27.56 3.29
CA ASN A 73 1.58 27.74 2.59
C ASN A 73 1.11 26.46 1.88
N SER A 74 1.74 25.31 2.17
CA SER A 74 1.46 24.03 1.51
C SER A 74 1.70 24.03 -0.01
N ASN A 75 2.60 24.89 -0.50
CA ASN A 75 3.00 24.95 -1.91
C ASN A 75 4.34 24.24 -2.15
N ASN A 76 4.55 23.77 -3.38
CA ASN A 76 5.83 23.26 -3.86
C ASN A 76 6.17 23.91 -5.20
N LEU A 77 7.39 24.43 -5.32
CA LEU A 77 7.86 25.19 -6.48
C LEU A 77 7.87 24.39 -7.80
N ALA A 78 7.92 23.06 -7.73
CA ALA A 78 7.99 22.20 -8.90
C ALA A 78 6.62 21.78 -9.44
N TRP A 79 5.54 21.89 -8.65
CA TRP A 79 4.24 21.34 -9.01
C TRP A 79 3.62 21.97 -10.24
N GLU A 80 3.72 23.29 -10.39
CA GLU A 80 3.26 23.99 -11.58
C GLU A 80 3.98 23.47 -12.84
N ALA A 81 5.31 23.32 -12.78
CA ALA A 81 6.14 22.88 -13.89
C ALA A 81 5.89 21.43 -14.34
N ILE A 82 5.29 20.60 -13.48
CA ILE A 82 4.94 19.20 -13.78
C ILE A 82 3.43 19.01 -14.03
N GLY A 83 2.66 20.09 -13.99
CA GLY A 83 1.21 20.08 -14.16
C GLY A 83 0.45 19.39 -13.01
N TYR A 84 1.00 19.39 -11.80
CA TYR A 84 0.35 18.88 -10.60
C TYR A 84 -0.35 20.01 -9.84
N ARG A 85 -1.58 19.75 -9.41
CA ARG A 85 -2.34 20.65 -8.54
C ARG A 85 -2.87 19.84 -7.38
N VAL A 86 -2.66 20.38 -6.19
CA VAL A 86 -3.22 19.83 -4.96
C VAL A 86 -4.74 19.96 -5.01
N ASP A 87 -5.44 18.94 -4.50
CA ASP A 87 -6.88 18.99 -4.34
C ASP A 87 -7.26 20.10 -3.33
N THR A 88 -7.90 21.15 -3.85
CA THR A 88 -8.37 22.32 -3.11
C THR A 88 -9.87 22.28 -2.85
N ARG A 89 -10.58 21.22 -3.27
CA ARG A 89 -12.01 21.10 -2.99
C ARG A 89 -12.27 21.27 -1.50
N GLN A 90 -13.29 22.07 -1.21
CA GLN A 90 -13.68 22.36 0.16
C GLN A 90 -13.97 21.04 0.87
N LYS A 91 -13.37 20.89 2.05
CA LYS A 91 -13.77 19.86 3.00
C LYS A 91 -15.28 20.03 3.22
N PRO A 92 -16.06 18.95 3.39
CA PRO A 92 -17.49 19.05 3.69
C PRO A 92 -17.71 20.13 4.78
N SER A 93 -18.54 21.13 4.47
CA SER A 93 -18.61 22.39 5.21
C SER A 93 -18.89 22.19 6.70
N GLU A 94 -18.32 23.03 7.55
CA GLU A 94 -18.69 23.19 8.97
C GLU A 94 -20.17 23.57 9.18
N SER A 95 -20.93 23.81 8.10
CA SER A 95 -22.35 24.21 8.12
C SER A 95 -23.30 23.08 8.50
N HIS A 96 -22.83 21.85 8.67
CA HIS A 96 -23.53 20.83 9.46
C HIS A 96 -22.95 20.84 10.87
N ASN A 97 -23.52 21.69 11.75
CA ASN A 97 -23.38 21.71 13.22
C ASN A 97 -22.30 20.78 13.76
N LYS A 98 -21.12 21.28 14.20
CA LYS A 98 -20.10 20.58 15.04
C LYS A 98 -20.42 19.09 15.27
N GLN A 99 -20.44 18.29 14.20
CA GLN A 99 -20.96 16.94 14.31
C GLN A 99 -19.85 16.15 14.97
N GLU A 100 -20.17 15.57 16.11
CA GLU A 100 -19.27 14.68 16.84
C GLU A 100 -18.66 13.68 15.84
N ARG A 101 -17.32 13.52 15.84
CA ARG A 101 -16.63 12.61 14.90
C ARG A 101 -17.31 11.23 14.97
N PRO A 102 -17.52 10.50 13.85
CA PRO A 102 -18.35 9.29 13.83
C PRO A 102 -18.02 8.26 14.91
N LEU A 103 -16.75 8.13 15.29
CA LEU A 103 -16.30 7.17 16.31
C LEU A 103 -16.13 7.77 17.72
N GLN A 104 -16.29 9.09 17.90
CA GLN A 104 -15.93 9.81 19.13
C GLN A 104 -16.60 9.23 20.40
N ARG A 105 -17.83 8.71 20.27
CA ARG A 105 -18.58 8.13 21.39
C ARG A 105 -17.91 6.89 21.98
N GLY A 106 -17.12 6.15 21.21
CA GLY A 106 -16.40 4.94 21.66
C GLY A 106 -14.88 5.08 21.59
N LEU A 107 -14.36 6.20 21.08
CA LEU A 107 -12.93 6.42 20.88
C LEU A 107 -12.24 6.84 22.18
N VAL A 108 -11.04 6.31 22.39
CA VAL A 108 -10.06 6.77 23.37
C VAL A 108 -8.72 6.90 22.66
N GLU A 109 -8.25 8.12 22.47
CA GLU A 109 -7.03 8.41 21.71
C GLU A 109 -5.86 8.60 22.66
N THR A 110 -4.99 7.59 22.79
CA THR A 110 -3.90 7.63 23.79
C THR A 110 -2.93 8.79 23.57
N VAL A 111 -2.90 9.38 22.37
CA VAL A 111 -2.11 10.55 22.04
C VAL A 111 -2.50 11.80 22.86
N HIS A 112 -3.73 11.85 23.36
CA HIS A 112 -4.26 12.96 24.17
C HIS A 112 -4.43 12.61 25.65
N GLU A 113 -3.95 11.44 26.06
CA GLU A 113 -4.16 10.90 27.39
C GLU A 113 -2.89 10.90 28.24
N THR A 114 -3.07 10.90 29.54
CA THR A 114 -2.07 10.57 30.55
C THR A 114 -2.48 9.28 31.25
N ASP A 115 -1.62 8.69 32.09
CA ASP A 115 -2.02 7.53 32.89
C ASP A 115 -3.31 7.75 33.72
N SER A 116 -3.53 8.95 34.27
CA SER A 116 -4.74 9.25 35.07
C SER A 116 -5.97 9.48 34.20
N SER A 117 -5.85 10.30 33.15
CA SER A 117 -6.98 10.61 32.26
C SER A 117 -7.41 9.37 31.46
N LEU A 118 -6.48 8.48 31.09
CA LEU A 118 -6.80 7.23 30.40
C LEU A 118 -7.73 6.33 31.22
N ILE A 119 -7.48 6.18 32.53
CA ILE A 119 -8.37 5.41 33.42
C ILE A 119 -9.76 6.03 33.44
N GLN A 120 -9.83 7.36 33.54
CA GLN A 120 -11.09 8.08 33.57
C GLN A 120 -11.86 7.90 32.27
N SER A 121 -11.22 8.11 31.11
CA SER A 121 -11.81 7.94 29.78
C SER A 121 -12.35 6.52 29.59
N LEU A 122 -11.54 5.49 29.86
CA LEU A 122 -11.97 4.10 29.72
C LEU A 122 -13.14 3.75 30.67
N THR A 123 -13.11 4.25 31.90
CA THR A 123 -14.19 4.04 32.88
C THR A 123 -15.49 4.72 32.44
N GLN A 124 -15.41 5.95 31.91
CA GLN A 124 -16.55 6.67 31.35
C GLN A 124 -17.15 5.97 30.13
N LYS A 125 -16.35 5.23 29.35
CA LYS A 125 -16.83 4.36 28.26
C LYS A 125 -17.35 2.98 28.74
N GLY A 126 -17.50 2.81 30.05
CA GLY A 126 -18.10 1.63 30.66
C GLY A 126 -17.18 0.41 30.74
N LEU A 127 -15.86 0.60 30.69
CA LEU A 127 -14.90 -0.48 30.94
C LEU A 127 -14.50 -0.53 32.42
N LYS A 128 -14.28 -1.74 32.93
CA LYS A 128 -13.74 -1.92 34.29
C LYS A 128 -12.22 -1.86 34.22
N VAL A 129 -11.64 -0.80 34.81
CA VAL A 129 -10.20 -0.57 34.85
C VAL A 129 -9.69 -0.61 36.29
N THR A 130 -8.63 -1.37 36.55
CA THR A 130 -7.94 -1.40 37.86
C THR A 130 -6.44 -1.31 37.66
N GLN A 131 -5.70 -0.70 38.60
CA GLN A 131 -4.24 -0.69 38.53
C GLN A 131 -3.65 -2.03 38.98
N ILE A 132 -2.53 -2.42 38.39
CA ILE A 132 -1.67 -3.53 38.80
C ILE A 132 -0.32 -2.94 39.25
N PRO A 133 -0.17 -2.54 40.53
CA PRO A 133 1.03 -1.83 41.00
C PRO A 133 2.32 -2.61 40.77
N GLN A 134 2.30 -3.93 40.94
CA GLN A 134 3.49 -4.78 40.81
C GLN A 134 4.03 -4.86 39.38
N HIS A 135 3.20 -4.56 38.38
CA HIS A 135 3.54 -4.65 36.96
C HIS A 135 3.59 -3.28 36.26
N ASN A 136 3.45 -2.19 37.00
CA ASN A 136 3.28 -0.84 36.43
C ASN A 136 2.29 -0.81 35.25
N ALA A 137 1.11 -1.41 35.45
CA ALA A 137 0.15 -1.68 34.38
C ALA A 137 -1.30 -1.36 34.81
N PHE A 138 -2.17 -1.18 33.82
CA PHE A 138 -3.62 -1.15 33.97
C PHE A 138 -4.23 -2.47 33.52
N LYS A 139 -5.15 -3.00 34.31
CA LYS A 139 -5.99 -4.15 33.97
C LYS A 139 -7.32 -3.65 33.46
N ILE A 140 -7.66 -4.00 32.22
CA ILE A 140 -8.92 -3.64 31.55
C ILE A 140 -9.69 -4.93 31.31
N LYS A 141 -10.99 -4.99 31.64
CA LYS A 141 -11.82 -6.17 31.38
C LYS A 141 -12.84 -5.92 30.26
N CYS A 142 -12.96 -6.89 29.37
CA CYS A 142 -13.97 -6.92 28.30
C CYS A 142 -14.37 -8.38 27.99
N ASP A 143 -15.37 -8.57 27.13
CA ASP A 143 -15.72 -9.92 26.64
C ASP A 143 -14.82 -10.31 25.47
N VAL A 144 -14.61 -9.39 24.53
CA VAL A 144 -13.78 -9.60 23.35
C VAL A 144 -12.79 -8.46 23.19
N VAL A 145 -11.51 -8.80 22.96
CA VAL A 145 -10.51 -7.85 22.47
C VAL A 145 -10.12 -8.17 21.03
N ILE A 146 -10.17 -7.15 20.18
CA ILE A 146 -9.81 -7.23 18.76
C ILE A 146 -8.56 -6.40 18.53
N ILE A 147 -7.54 -6.99 17.95
CA ILE A 147 -6.25 -6.35 17.70
C ILE A 147 -6.17 -5.99 16.21
N GLY A 148 -6.25 -4.71 15.89
CA GLY A 148 -6.31 -4.16 14.55
C GLY A 148 -7.74 -3.81 14.14
N SER A 149 -7.96 -2.56 13.72
CA SER A 149 -9.28 -2.03 13.37
C SER A 149 -9.63 -2.13 11.87
N GLY A 150 -8.76 -2.81 11.10
CA GLY A 150 -8.85 -2.92 9.64
C GLY A 150 -10.03 -3.74 9.11
N CYS A 151 -9.96 -4.18 7.85
CA CYS A 151 -11.06 -4.84 7.13
C CYS A 151 -11.77 -5.93 7.94
N GLY A 152 -11.02 -6.90 8.49
CA GLY A 152 -11.61 -7.99 9.29
C GLY A 152 -11.97 -7.58 10.71
N GLY A 153 -11.13 -6.76 11.35
CA GLY A 153 -11.32 -6.35 12.74
C GLY A 153 -12.54 -5.46 12.95
N GLY A 154 -12.77 -4.50 12.04
CA GLY A 154 -13.94 -3.62 12.12
C GLY A 154 -15.26 -4.37 11.93
N VAL A 155 -15.32 -5.30 10.97
CA VAL A 155 -16.50 -6.15 10.76
C VAL A 155 -16.75 -7.04 11.99
N ALA A 156 -15.70 -7.69 12.51
CA ALA A 156 -15.81 -8.51 13.71
C ALA A 156 -16.28 -7.71 14.93
N ALA A 157 -15.80 -6.48 15.10
CA ALA A 157 -16.22 -5.60 16.20
C ALA A 157 -17.73 -5.32 16.14
N ALA A 158 -18.23 -4.95 14.96
CA ALA A 158 -19.64 -4.65 14.76
C ALA A 158 -20.54 -5.86 15.02
N VAL A 159 -20.18 -7.02 14.45
CA VAL A 159 -20.97 -8.25 14.59
C VAL A 159 -21.01 -8.72 16.05
N LEU A 160 -19.89 -8.66 16.78
CA LEU A 160 -19.80 -9.10 18.17
C LEU A 160 -20.50 -8.15 19.14
N GLU A 161 -20.38 -6.82 18.95
CA GLU A 161 -21.18 -5.87 19.73
C GLU A 161 -22.68 -6.05 19.49
N HIS A 162 -23.10 -6.27 18.24
CA HIS A 162 -24.51 -6.50 17.95
C HIS A 162 -25.06 -7.77 18.63
N SER A 163 -24.19 -8.70 19.02
CA SER A 163 -24.53 -9.87 19.84
C SER A 163 -24.49 -9.63 21.36
N GLY A 164 -24.33 -8.37 21.80
CA GLY A 164 -24.29 -7.97 23.20
C GLY A 164 -22.96 -8.22 23.94
N GLN A 165 -21.86 -8.45 23.21
CA GLN A 165 -20.54 -8.62 23.81
C GLN A 165 -19.88 -7.27 24.05
N LYS A 166 -19.25 -7.05 25.21
CA LYS A 166 -18.45 -5.84 25.44
C LYS A 166 -17.13 -5.92 24.66
N VAL A 167 -17.01 -5.17 23.56
CA VAL A 167 -15.85 -5.22 22.66
C VAL A 167 -14.86 -4.09 22.93
N VAL A 168 -13.57 -4.43 22.95
CA VAL A 168 -12.46 -3.48 22.90
C VAL A 168 -11.65 -3.70 21.61
N VAL A 169 -11.42 -2.65 20.84
CA VAL A 169 -10.59 -2.67 19.64
C VAL A 169 -9.29 -1.91 19.91
N LEU A 170 -8.15 -2.51 19.59
CA LEU A 170 -6.84 -1.87 19.65
C LEU A 170 -6.36 -1.48 18.25
N GLU A 171 -5.95 -0.25 18.06
CA GLU A 171 -5.34 0.26 16.83
C GLU A 171 -4.05 1.01 17.14
N LYS A 172 -2.97 0.69 16.43
CA LYS A 172 -1.66 1.34 16.63
C LYS A 172 -1.58 2.71 15.95
N GLY A 173 -2.35 2.92 14.88
CA GLY A 173 -2.45 4.18 14.17
C GLY A 173 -3.43 5.18 14.81
N ASN A 174 -3.45 6.39 14.24
CA ASN A 174 -4.40 7.46 14.60
C ASN A 174 -5.74 7.31 13.86
N TYR A 175 -6.77 8.00 14.36
CA TYR A 175 -8.08 8.14 13.69
C TYR A 175 -8.17 9.49 12.98
N PHE A 176 -8.65 9.47 11.74
CA PHE A 176 -8.84 10.65 10.91
C PHE A 176 -10.28 10.68 10.38
N VAL A 177 -10.87 11.86 10.31
CA VAL A 177 -12.11 12.14 9.57
C VAL A 177 -11.81 12.87 8.26
N PRO A 178 -12.77 13.01 7.33
CA PRO A 178 -12.53 13.68 6.03
C PRO A 178 -11.86 15.06 6.15
N GLN A 179 -12.14 15.80 7.23
CA GLN A 179 -11.56 17.10 7.52
C GLN A 179 -10.10 17.03 7.99
N ASP A 180 -9.64 15.92 8.53
CA ASP A 180 -8.27 15.76 9.03
C ASP A 180 -7.29 15.38 7.90
N TYR A 181 -7.77 14.67 6.88
CA TYR A 181 -6.92 14.17 5.80
C TYR A 181 -6.22 15.30 5.03
N SER A 182 -4.92 15.12 4.84
CA SER A 182 -4.11 15.99 3.99
C SER A 182 -4.38 15.72 2.52
N SER A 183 -4.28 16.75 1.68
CA SER A 183 -4.19 16.57 0.21
C SER A 183 -2.76 16.36 -0.25
N LEU A 184 -1.80 16.34 0.68
CA LEU A 184 -0.38 16.25 0.39
C LEU A 184 0.09 14.80 0.54
N GLU A 185 0.83 14.32 -0.46
CA GLU A 185 1.35 12.95 -0.49
C GLU A 185 2.25 12.64 0.70
N GLY A 186 3.25 13.48 1.00
CA GLY A 186 4.22 13.24 2.07
C GLY A 186 3.58 13.01 3.44
N PRO A 187 2.84 14.00 4.00
CA PRO A 187 2.14 13.83 5.27
C PRO A 187 1.17 12.65 5.30
N SER A 188 0.47 12.39 4.19
CA SER A 188 -0.51 11.29 4.12
C SER A 188 0.18 9.92 4.18
N LEU A 189 1.30 9.74 3.47
CA LEU A 189 2.07 8.50 3.55
C LEU A 189 2.63 8.28 4.95
N ASP A 190 3.13 9.34 5.60
CA ASP A 190 3.69 9.28 6.94
C ASP A 190 2.66 8.90 8.01
N GLN A 191 1.47 9.50 7.94
CA GLN A 191 0.44 9.33 8.97
C GLN A 191 -0.40 8.07 8.80
N LEU A 192 -0.59 7.60 7.56
CA LEU A 192 -1.59 6.58 7.25
C LEU A 192 -1.01 5.21 6.88
N TYR A 193 0.30 5.09 6.67
CA TYR A 193 0.94 3.84 6.24
C TYR A 193 2.05 3.39 7.19
N GLU A 194 2.24 2.08 7.24
CA GLU A 194 3.35 1.46 7.96
C GLU A 194 4.69 1.95 7.42
N SER A 195 5.58 2.34 8.34
CA SER A 195 6.91 2.84 8.01
C SER A 195 6.88 3.95 6.96
N SER A 196 5.87 4.83 7.01
CA SER A 196 5.70 5.95 6.08
C SER A 196 5.70 5.51 4.60
N ALA A 197 5.08 4.36 4.30
CA ALA A 197 5.06 3.69 2.99
C ALA A 197 6.42 3.14 2.49
N LEU A 198 7.41 2.98 3.38
CA LEU A 198 8.74 2.42 3.08
C LEU A 198 8.90 0.94 3.47
N LEU A 199 7.84 0.29 3.96
CA LEU A 199 7.87 -1.14 4.27
C LEU A 199 8.21 -1.94 3.00
N SER A 200 9.20 -2.83 3.06
CA SER A 200 9.68 -3.57 1.90
C SER A 200 10.16 -4.98 2.27
N THR A 201 10.41 -5.79 1.25
CA THR A 201 11.15 -7.05 1.44
C THR A 201 12.60 -6.76 1.83
N VAL A 202 13.23 -7.67 2.56
CA VAL A 202 14.61 -7.52 3.08
C VAL A 202 15.65 -7.24 1.97
N ASP A 203 15.38 -7.67 0.74
CA ASP A 203 16.22 -7.45 -0.44
C ASP A 203 15.80 -6.24 -1.29
N GLY A 204 14.79 -5.49 -0.84
CA GLY A 204 14.29 -4.25 -1.40
C GLY A 204 13.59 -4.39 -2.76
N LYS A 205 13.17 -5.60 -3.18
CA LYS A 205 12.54 -5.79 -4.51
C LYS A 205 11.07 -5.42 -4.53
N ILE A 206 10.37 -5.62 -3.42
CA ILE A 206 8.94 -5.35 -3.29
C ILE A 206 8.73 -4.34 -2.16
N VAL A 207 8.05 -3.24 -2.47
CA VAL A 207 7.54 -2.28 -1.49
C VAL A 207 6.08 -2.62 -1.19
N VAL A 208 5.72 -2.67 0.09
CA VAL A 208 4.39 -3.05 0.58
C VAL A 208 3.72 -1.82 1.19
N LEU A 209 2.62 -1.38 0.58
CA LEU A 209 1.78 -0.31 1.12
C LEU A 209 0.76 -0.90 2.09
N ALA A 210 1.08 -0.87 3.39
CA ALA A 210 0.21 -1.34 4.47
C ALA A 210 -0.36 -0.17 5.27
N GLY A 211 -1.68 -0.05 5.38
CA GLY A 211 -2.31 1.01 6.17
C GLY A 211 -2.08 0.84 7.68
N SER A 212 -1.78 1.95 8.37
CA SER A 212 -1.56 2.05 9.81
C SER A 212 -2.35 3.22 10.40
N THR A 213 -3.68 3.11 10.33
CA THR A 213 -4.66 4.09 10.81
C THR A 213 -5.94 3.35 11.21
N VAL A 214 -6.85 3.99 11.95
CA VAL A 214 -8.18 3.42 12.19
C VAL A 214 -8.87 3.10 10.86
N GLY A 215 -9.36 1.87 10.73
CA GLY A 215 -9.87 1.32 9.47
C GLY A 215 -8.82 0.59 8.62
N GLY A 216 -7.55 0.68 9.00
CA GLY A 216 -6.41 0.01 8.36
C GLY A 216 -6.34 0.26 6.86
N GLY A 217 -6.00 -0.78 6.09
CA GLY A 217 -5.97 -0.69 4.62
C GLY A 217 -7.32 -0.30 3.99
N SER A 218 -8.45 -0.50 4.66
CA SER A 218 -9.75 -0.11 4.09
C SER A 218 -9.95 1.41 4.01
N ALA A 219 -9.27 2.19 4.86
CA ALA A 219 -9.33 3.65 4.86
C ALA A 219 -8.54 4.26 3.69
N VAL A 220 -7.44 3.61 3.27
CA VAL A 220 -6.47 4.14 2.30
C VAL A 220 -6.33 3.33 1.00
N ASN A 221 -7.22 2.36 0.77
CA ASN A 221 -7.22 1.60 -0.48
C ASN A 221 -7.76 2.38 -1.69
N TRP A 222 -7.59 1.79 -2.86
CA TRP A 222 -8.01 2.38 -4.15
C TRP A 222 -9.48 2.08 -4.51
N SER A 223 -10.32 1.82 -3.52
CA SER A 223 -11.76 1.56 -3.61
C SER A 223 -12.21 0.29 -4.36
N ALA A 224 -11.33 -0.41 -5.07
CA ALA A 224 -11.68 -1.61 -5.82
C ALA A 224 -12.30 -2.70 -4.93
N CYS A 225 -13.49 -3.16 -5.30
CA CYS A 225 -14.29 -4.18 -4.62
C CYS A 225 -14.51 -5.36 -5.56
N ILE A 226 -13.67 -6.38 -5.43
CA ILE A 226 -13.74 -7.59 -6.25
C ILE A 226 -14.27 -8.72 -5.36
N ARG A 227 -15.39 -9.32 -5.77
CA ARG A 227 -15.92 -10.52 -5.11
C ARG A 227 -14.98 -11.70 -5.34
N THR A 228 -14.89 -12.60 -4.36
CA THR A 228 -14.12 -13.84 -4.48
C THR A 228 -14.64 -14.64 -5.69
N PRO A 229 -13.79 -14.94 -6.69
CA PRO A 229 -14.21 -15.68 -7.88
C PRO A 229 -14.67 -17.10 -7.54
N SER A 230 -15.63 -17.63 -8.30
CA SER A 230 -16.20 -18.97 -8.08
C SER A 230 -15.15 -20.09 -8.09
N HIS A 231 -14.15 -20.01 -8.97
CA HIS A 231 -13.07 -20.98 -9.02
C HIS A 231 -12.18 -20.93 -7.76
N VAL A 232 -11.94 -19.75 -7.17
CA VAL A 232 -11.20 -19.63 -5.89
C VAL A 232 -12.00 -20.23 -4.74
N LEU A 233 -13.32 -20.03 -4.72
CA LEU A 233 -14.19 -20.66 -3.73
C LEU A 233 -14.15 -22.17 -3.83
N LYS A 234 -14.17 -22.71 -5.07
CA LYS A 234 -14.00 -24.14 -5.32
C LYS A 234 -12.62 -24.62 -4.86
N GLU A 235 -11.55 -23.92 -5.21
CA GLU A 235 -10.19 -24.24 -4.80
C GLU A 235 -10.09 -24.36 -3.27
N TRP A 236 -10.60 -23.35 -2.54
CA TRP A 236 -10.54 -23.36 -1.09
C TRP A 236 -11.42 -24.44 -0.44
N SER A 237 -12.64 -24.62 -0.95
CA SER A 237 -13.61 -25.53 -0.33
C SER A 237 -13.40 -27.00 -0.69
N VAL A 238 -12.96 -27.27 -1.91
CA VAL A 238 -12.78 -28.62 -2.45
C VAL A 238 -11.30 -29.00 -2.39
N ASP A 239 -10.42 -28.24 -3.02
CA ASP A 239 -9.02 -28.65 -3.21
C ASP A 239 -8.19 -28.50 -1.92
N HIS A 240 -8.52 -27.52 -1.08
CA HIS A 240 -7.91 -27.30 0.25
C HIS A 240 -8.82 -27.72 1.42
N GLU A 241 -9.99 -28.31 1.12
CA GLU A 241 -10.94 -28.86 2.11
C GLU A 241 -11.48 -27.86 3.17
N ILE A 242 -11.41 -26.56 2.91
CA ILE A 242 -11.93 -25.51 3.80
C ILE A 242 -13.41 -25.26 3.48
N ARG A 243 -14.25 -26.21 3.88
CA ARG A 243 -15.68 -26.31 3.51
C ARG A 243 -16.49 -25.02 3.67
N LEU A 244 -16.16 -24.17 4.66
CA LEU A 244 -16.83 -22.89 4.91
C LEU A 244 -16.97 -22.03 3.64
N PHE A 245 -15.95 -22.01 2.77
CA PHE A 245 -15.98 -21.18 1.56
C PHE A 245 -16.92 -21.72 0.46
N GLY A 246 -17.40 -22.95 0.60
CA GLY A 246 -18.40 -23.55 -0.28
C GLY A 246 -19.83 -23.44 0.24
N THR A 247 -20.05 -22.88 1.44
CA THR A 247 -21.39 -22.79 2.03
C THR A 247 -22.13 -21.51 1.61
N PRO A 248 -23.48 -21.52 1.65
CA PRO A 248 -24.28 -20.30 1.45
C PRO A 248 -23.96 -19.18 2.45
N ASP A 249 -23.43 -19.51 3.63
CA ASP A 249 -23.09 -18.53 4.67
C ASP A 249 -21.98 -17.58 4.20
N TYR A 250 -20.97 -18.09 3.50
CA TYR A 250 -19.91 -17.23 2.95
C TYR A 250 -20.46 -16.28 1.87
N GLY A 251 -21.33 -16.78 0.99
CA GLY A 251 -22.01 -15.96 -0.01
C GLY A 251 -22.84 -14.84 0.64
N SER A 252 -23.61 -15.19 1.67
CA SER A 252 -24.42 -14.24 2.45
C SER A 252 -23.56 -13.20 3.17
N ALA A 253 -22.42 -13.60 3.72
CA ALA A 253 -21.47 -12.68 4.35
C ALA A 253 -20.88 -11.70 3.34
N MET A 254 -20.53 -12.16 2.14
CA MET A 254 -20.06 -11.30 1.06
C MET A 254 -21.12 -10.29 0.64
N ASP A 255 -22.39 -10.69 0.55
CA ASP A 255 -23.51 -9.81 0.22
C ASP A 255 -23.76 -8.76 1.30
N ALA A 256 -23.70 -9.15 2.57
CA ALA A 256 -23.81 -8.24 3.70
C ALA A 256 -22.70 -7.18 3.68
N VAL A 257 -21.45 -7.58 3.43
CA VAL A 257 -20.31 -6.66 3.31
C VAL A 257 -20.48 -5.73 2.12
N CYS A 258 -20.78 -6.26 0.93
CA CYS A 258 -20.98 -5.43 -0.27
C CYS A 258 -22.11 -4.40 -0.08
N LYS A 259 -23.21 -4.80 0.56
CA LYS A 259 -24.32 -3.91 0.88
C LYS A 259 -23.90 -2.82 1.87
N LYS A 260 -23.24 -3.18 2.98
CA LYS A 260 -22.85 -2.22 4.03
C LYS A 260 -21.88 -1.16 3.52
N ILE A 261 -20.89 -1.55 2.72
CA ILE A 261 -19.91 -0.60 2.16
C ILE A 261 -20.40 0.08 0.86
N GLY A 262 -21.64 -0.19 0.43
CA GLY A 262 -22.27 0.48 -0.71
C GLY A 262 -21.56 0.21 -2.04
N VAL A 263 -21.19 -1.05 -2.31
CA VAL A 263 -20.52 -1.41 -3.57
C VAL A 263 -21.39 -1.07 -4.78
N THR A 264 -20.82 -0.33 -5.73
CA THR A 264 -21.44 -0.02 -7.02
C THR A 264 -20.51 -0.37 -8.18
N GLN A 265 -21.09 -0.82 -9.29
CA GLN A 265 -20.38 -1.02 -10.57
C GLN A 265 -20.43 0.24 -11.46
N LYS A 266 -21.19 1.25 -11.06
CA LYS A 266 -21.38 2.47 -11.86
C LYS A 266 -20.23 3.45 -11.67
N CYS A 267 -19.91 4.15 -12.74
CA CYS A 267 -18.88 5.18 -12.78
C CYS A 267 -19.37 6.26 -13.76
N GLU A 268 -19.68 7.45 -13.25
CA GLU A 268 -20.12 8.56 -14.11
C GLU A 268 -18.98 9.07 -14.99
N GLN A 269 -17.77 9.12 -14.43
CA GLN A 269 -16.58 9.63 -15.11
C GLN A 269 -15.32 8.85 -14.72
N GLU A 270 -14.65 8.29 -15.73
CA GLU A 270 -13.36 7.63 -15.54
C GLU A 270 -12.21 8.65 -15.48
N GLY A 271 -11.20 8.37 -14.64
CA GLY A 271 -9.95 9.13 -14.63
C GLY A 271 -9.11 8.87 -15.88
N PHE A 272 -8.15 9.77 -16.15
CA PHE A 272 -7.27 9.74 -17.32
C PHE A 272 -6.68 8.35 -17.62
N GLN A 273 -6.11 7.69 -16.60
CA GLN A 273 -5.45 6.40 -16.78
C GLN A 273 -6.43 5.27 -17.16
N ASN A 274 -7.65 5.29 -16.61
CA ASN A 274 -8.66 4.28 -16.90
C ASN A 274 -9.23 4.45 -18.32
N GLN A 275 -9.40 5.69 -18.78
CA GLN A 275 -9.76 5.97 -20.17
C GLN A 275 -8.69 5.44 -21.15
N ILE A 276 -7.41 5.59 -20.80
CA ILE A 276 -6.29 5.05 -21.60
C ILE A 276 -6.31 3.52 -21.63
N LEU A 277 -6.49 2.86 -20.47
CA LEU A 277 -6.62 1.40 -20.40
C LEU A 277 -7.77 0.91 -21.30
N ARG A 278 -8.95 1.52 -21.16
CA ARG A 278 -10.14 1.18 -21.93
C ARG A 278 -9.91 1.35 -23.43
N LYS A 279 -9.46 2.54 -23.86
CA LYS A 279 -9.18 2.84 -25.26
C LYS A 279 -8.16 1.87 -25.85
N GLY A 280 -7.06 1.60 -25.15
CA GLY A 280 -6.04 0.67 -25.61
C GLY A 280 -6.55 -0.77 -25.73
N CYS A 281 -7.37 -1.23 -24.79
CA CYS A 281 -8.02 -2.54 -24.87
C CYS A 281 -8.99 -2.61 -26.06
N GLU A 282 -9.85 -1.60 -26.24
CA GLU A 282 -10.82 -1.54 -27.35
C GLU A 282 -10.12 -1.54 -28.72
N SER A 283 -9.05 -0.76 -28.88
CA SER A 283 -8.22 -0.75 -30.10
C SER A 283 -7.62 -2.12 -30.43
N LEU A 284 -7.34 -2.95 -29.43
CA LEU A 284 -6.76 -4.28 -29.59
C LEU A 284 -7.80 -5.41 -29.62
N GLY A 285 -9.09 -5.09 -29.52
CA GLY A 285 -10.15 -6.11 -29.36
C GLY A 285 -10.06 -6.89 -28.05
N LEU A 286 -9.37 -6.36 -27.03
CA LEU A 286 -9.26 -6.97 -25.71
C LEU A 286 -10.47 -6.60 -24.85
N LYS A 287 -10.98 -7.58 -24.10
CA LYS A 287 -12.06 -7.35 -23.14
C LYS A 287 -11.59 -6.48 -21.97
N VAL A 288 -12.30 -5.38 -21.73
CA VAL A 288 -12.16 -4.54 -20.54
C VAL A 288 -13.39 -4.70 -19.65
N GLU A 289 -13.19 -4.86 -18.34
CA GLU A 289 -14.24 -5.02 -17.34
C GLU A 289 -14.29 -3.78 -16.45
N ALA A 290 -15.50 -3.34 -16.10
CA ALA A 290 -15.68 -2.33 -15.06
C ALA A 290 -15.33 -2.94 -13.69
N VAL A 291 -14.76 -2.12 -12.80
CA VAL A 291 -14.40 -2.52 -11.44
C VAL A 291 -15.35 -1.88 -10.45
N ALA A 292 -15.99 -2.72 -9.63
CA ALA A 292 -16.85 -2.26 -8.55
C ALA A 292 -16.07 -1.44 -7.53
N ARG A 293 -16.72 -0.43 -6.93
CA ARG A 293 -16.11 0.45 -5.93
C ARG A 293 -16.99 0.62 -4.71
N ASN A 294 -16.39 0.86 -3.56
CA ASN A 294 -17.07 1.30 -2.33
C ASN A 294 -17.05 2.84 -2.16
N SER A 295 -17.22 3.54 -3.28
CA SER A 295 -17.46 5.00 -3.37
C SER A 295 -18.68 5.23 -4.25
N SER A 296 -19.29 6.41 -4.19
CA SER A 296 -20.42 6.76 -5.03
C SER A 296 -20.05 6.77 -6.52
N GLU A 297 -21.06 6.68 -7.38
CA GLU A 297 -20.89 6.63 -8.83
C GLU A 297 -20.18 7.87 -9.39
N GLY A 298 -20.43 9.05 -8.81
CA GLY A 298 -19.79 10.33 -9.15
C GLY A 298 -18.48 10.64 -8.40
N HIS A 299 -17.93 9.70 -7.63
CA HIS A 299 -16.69 9.95 -6.89
C HIS A 299 -15.48 10.11 -7.82
N PHE A 300 -14.95 11.33 -7.90
CA PHE A 300 -13.87 11.70 -8.82
C PHE A 300 -12.72 12.41 -8.08
N CYS A 301 -11.91 11.71 -7.25
CA CYS A 301 -10.84 12.38 -6.50
C CYS A 301 -9.38 12.05 -6.87
N GLY A 302 -9.05 10.81 -7.25
CA GLY A 302 -7.69 10.38 -7.56
C GLY A 302 -6.76 10.19 -6.37
N SER A 303 -7.21 10.57 -5.16
CA SER A 303 -6.40 10.66 -3.95
C SER A 303 -6.90 9.78 -2.79
N CYS A 304 -7.72 8.75 -3.05
CA CYS A 304 -8.22 7.86 -1.98
C CYS A 304 -7.10 7.21 -1.15
N CYS A 305 -5.89 7.06 -1.71
CA CYS A 305 -4.72 6.58 -1.00
C CYS A 305 -4.18 7.55 0.06
N TYR A 306 -4.60 8.82 0.04
CA TYR A 306 -4.25 9.81 1.05
C TYR A 306 -5.34 9.98 2.12
N GLY A 307 -6.32 9.06 2.12
CA GLY A 307 -7.57 9.21 2.86
C GLY A 307 -8.60 10.02 2.07
N CYS A 308 -9.87 9.65 2.20
CA CYS A 308 -10.94 10.24 1.40
C CYS A 308 -11.44 11.55 2.01
N ARG A 309 -10.91 12.69 1.53
CA ARG A 309 -11.30 14.04 2.00
C ARG A 309 -12.77 14.41 1.74
N THR A 310 -13.43 13.77 0.77
CA THR A 310 -14.85 13.98 0.52
C THR A 310 -15.74 13.13 1.43
N GLY A 311 -15.16 12.17 2.16
CA GLY A 311 -15.90 11.22 3.01
C GLY A 311 -16.76 10.22 2.25
N ASP A 312 -16.59 10.12 0.93
CA ASP A 312 -17.47 9.33 0.07
C ASP A 312 -17.09 7.84 0.01
N LYS A 313 -15.79 7.55 0.04
CA LYS A 313 -15.27 6.19 0.11
C LYS A 313 -15.57 5.57 1.48
N LYS A 314 -16.19 4.39 1.47
CA LYS A 314 -16.68 3.69 2.67
C LYS A 314 -15.72 2.60 3.16
N GLY A 315 -14.82 2.96 4.08
CA GLY A 315 -13.96 2.04 4.82
C GLY A 315 -14.64 1.51 6.09
N THR A 316 -13.95 0.66 6.87
CA THR A 316 -14.50 0.18 8.15
C THR A 316 -14.61 1.31 9.18
N ASP A 317 -13.77 2.34 9.10
CA ASP A 317 -13.77 3.58 9.88
C ASP A 317 -15.06 4.41 9.74
N SER A 318 -15.75 4.30 8.61
CA SER A 318 -16.96 5.04 8.26
C SER A 318 -18.19 4.14 8.11
N THR A 319 -18.05 2.84 8.40
CA THR A 319 -19.15 1.87 8.29
C THR A 319 -19.23 0.98 9.54
N TRP A 320 -18.51 -0.14 9.56
CA TRP A 320 -18.64 -1.16 10.59
C TRP A 320 -18.17 -0.69 11.98
N LEU A 321 -17.10 0.10 12.07
CA LEU A 321 -16.66 0.64 13.36
C LEU A 321 -17.65 1.67 13.92
N VAL A 322 -18.39 2.37 13.05
CA VAL A 322 -19.47 3.28 13.48
C VAL A 322 -20.56 2.45 14.18
N ASP A 323 -21.04 1.39 13.55
CA ASP A 323 -22.02 0.48 14.16
C ASP A 323 -21.50 -0.10 15.49
N ALA A 324 -20.23 -0.53 15.53
CA ALA A 324 -19.63 -1.08 16.75
C ALA A 324 -19.65 -0.05 17.90
N VAL A 325 -19.23 1.18 17.62
CA VAL A 325 -19.21 2.27 18.60
C VAL A 325 -20.61 2.68 19.04
N GLU A 326 -21.57 2.75 18.12
CA GLU A 326 -22.98 3.05 18.42
C GLU A 326 -23.60 2.03 19.38
N ASN A 327 -23.13 0.77 19.34
CA ASN A 327 -23.55 -0.28 20.24
C ASN A 327 -22.70 -0.39 21.52
N GLY A 328 -21.63 0.41 21.67
CA GLY A 328 -20.87 0.52 22.92
C GLY A 328 -19.46 -0.08 22.91
N ALA A 329 -18.94 -0.46 21.73
CA ALA A 329 -17.53 -0.83 21.58
C ALA A 329 -16.63 0.36 21.95
N VAL A 330 -15.46 0.02 22.50
CA VAL A 330 -14.41 1.01 22.81
C VAL A 330 -13.22 0.78 21.90
N ILE A 331 -12.76 1.82 21.21
CA ILE A 331 -11.61 1.79 20.31
C ILE A 331 -10.47 2.58 20.95
N LEU A 332 -9.35 1.92 21.24
CA LEU A 332 -8.12 2.54 21.72
C LEU A 332 -7.17 2.74 20.54
N THR A 333 -6.91 4.00 20.18
CA THR A 333 -5.96 4.35 19.10
C THR A 333 -4.58 4.67 19.68
N GLY A 334 -3.55 4.73 18.83
CA GLY A 334 -2.17 4.92 19.28
C GLY A 334 -1.65 3.81 20.19
N CYS A 335 -2.31 2.63 20.19
CA CYS A 335 -2.08 1.53 21.10
C CYS A 335 -1.65 0.27 20.35
N LYS A 336 -0.45 -0.23 20.65
CA LYS A 336 0.13 -1.39 19.98
C LYS A 336 0.13 -2.61 20.90
N ALA A 337 -0.50 -3.69 20.45
CA ALA A 337 -0.38 -5.00 21.09
C ALA A 337 1.07 -5.50 21.03
N LYS A 338 1.58 -5.97 22.18
CA LYS A 338 2.94 -6.51 22.34
C LYS A 338 2.92 -8.02 22.42
N LYS A 339 1.97 -8.58 23.16
CA LYS A 339 1.95 -10.00 23.51
C LYS A 339 0.55 -10.46 23.93
N LEU A 340 0.14 -11.65 23.51
CA LEU A 340 -1.03 -12.33 24.06
C LEU A 340 -0.72 -12.87 25.45
N ILE A 341 -1.70 -12.78 26.34
CA ILE A 341 -1.64 -13.37 27.68
C ILE A 341 -2.11 -14.81 27.54
N LEU A 342 -1.24 -15.78 27.84
CA LEU A 342 -1.56 -17.20 27.78
C LEU A 342 -1.56 -17.79 29.19
N GLU A 343 -2.53 -18.64 29.48
CA GLU A 343 -2.59 -19.38 30.73
C GLU A 343 -1.35 -20.26 30.90
N ASN A 344 -0.79 -20.25 32.11
CA ASN A 344 0.39 -21.02 32.45
C ASN A 344 -0.06 -22.39 32.97
N THR A 345 -0.12 -23.39 32.09
CA THR A 345 -0.50 -24.76 32.47
C THR A 345 0.75 -25.59 32.78
N PRO A 346 0.88 -26.18 33.98
CA PRO A 346 1.89 -27.21 34.25
C PRO A 346 1.67 -28.38 33.28
N HIS A 347 2.71 -28.77 32.55
CA HIS A 347 2.78 -29.92 31.64
C HIS A 347 1.60 -30.14 30.65
N GLY A 348 1.82 -29.76 29.39
CA GLY A 348 1.58 -30.57 28.18
C GLY A 348 0.18 -31.05 27.78
N GLU A 349 -0.78 -31.17 28.70
CA GLU A 349 -2.01 -31.95 28.47
C GLU A 349 -3.24 -31.11 28.13
N LYS A 350 -3.22 -29.79 28.39
CA LYS A 350 -4.34 -28.88 28.04
C LYS A 350 -3.91 -27.80 27.04
N PRO A 351 -4.78 -27.46 26.07
CA PRO A 351 -4.53 -26.33 25.19
C PRO A 351 -4.45 -25.04 26.01
N LYS A 352 -3.39 -24.24 25.79
CA LYS A 352 -3.20 -22.97 26.48
C LYS A 352 -4.37 -22.03 26.15
N LYS A 353 -5.11 -21.61 27.16
CA LYS A 353 -6.16 -20.60 27.00
C LYS A 353 -5.54 -19.22 26.83
N CYS A 354 -6.01 -18.44 25.86
CA CYS A 354 -5.68 -17.02 25.78
C CYS A 354 -6.58 -16.25 26.77
N LEU A 355 -5.96 -15.44 27.62
CA LEU A 355 -6.62 -14.64 28.66
C LEU A 355 -6.77 -13.17 28.27
N GLY A 356 -6.24 -12.78 27.11
CA GLY A 356 -6.24 -11.39 26.66
C GLY A 356 -4.95 -10.98 25.96
N VAL A 357 -4.60 -9.69 26.07
CA VAL A 357 -3.45 -9.08 25.40
C VAL A 357 -2.81 -7.99 26.27
N ILE A 358 -1.48 -7.91 26.20
CA ILE A 358 -0.68 -6.79 26.71
C ILE A 358 -0.44 -5.84 25.55
N ALA A 359 -0.75 -4.56 25.76
CA ALA A 359 -0.54 -3.48 24.81
C ALA A 359 0.10 -2.26 25.48
N SER A 360 0.64 -1.34 24.68
CA SER A 360 1.18 -0.08 25.18
C SER A 360 0.79 1.07 24.24
N SER A 361 0.67 2.28 24.77
CA SER A 361 0.69 3.48 23.93
C SER A 361 2.02 3.54 23.17
N VAL A 362 1.98 3.94 21.91
CA VAL A 362 3.18 4.09 21.05
C VAL A 362 3.29 5.47 20.40
N LEU A 363 2.22 6.28 20.46
CA LEU A 363 2.20 7.63 19.90
C LEU A 363 2.34 8.73 20.95
N ASN A 364 2.34 8.38 22.23
CA ASN A 364 2.49 9.32 23.33
C ASN A 364 3.26 8.68 24.49
N LYS A 365 4.14 9.48 25.10
CA LYS A 365 5.02 9.09 26.21
C LYS A 365 4.40 9.33 27.59
N ASP A 366 3.30 10.08 27.68
CA ASP A 366 2.64 10.42 28.95
C ASP A 366 1.71 9.30 29.46
N VAL A 367 1.37 8.34 28.61
CA VAL A 367 0.81 7.04 29.00
C VAL A 367 1.98 6.08 29.17
N THR A 368 2.43 5.91 30.41
CA THR A 368 3.65 5.16 30.74
C THR A 368 3.36 3.70 31.10
N LYS A 369 2.13 3.40 31.54
CA LYS A 369 1.74 2.06 32.01
C LYS A 369 1.31 1.15 30.87
N GLU A 370 1.62 -0.15 31.01
CA GLU A 370 1.11 -1.17 30.09
C GLU A 370 -0.39 -1.37 30.27
N LEU A 371 -1.08 -1.78 29.20
CA LEU A 371 -2.50 -2.13 29.19
C LEU A 371 -2.64 -3.65 29.11
N HIS A 372 -3.03 -4.28 30.21
CA HIS A 372 -3.33 -5.71 30.30
C HIS A 372 -4.83 -5.87 30.12
N ILE A 373 -5.25 -6.10 28.88
CA ILE A 373 -6.66 -6.25 28.52
C ILE A 373 -7.02 -7.72 28.65
N GLU A 374 -7.81 -8.05 29.67
CA GLU A 374 -8.38 -9.38 29.87
C GLU A 374 -9.67 -9.53 29.08
N ALA A 375 -9.76 -10.61 28.32
CA ALA A 375 -10.89 -10.93 27.48
C ALA A 375 -11.19 -12.43 27.49
N LYS A 376 -12.45 -12.80 27.23
CA LYS A 376 -12.86 -14.19 27.04
C LYS A 376 -12.41 -14.70 25.67
N VAL A 377 -12.41 -13.82 24.67
CA VAL A 377 -11.97 -14.08 23.29
C VAL A 377 -11.02 -12.97 22.84
N THR A 378 -9.93 -13.38 22.18
CA THR A 378 -8.98 -12.45 21.54
C THR A 378 -8.93 -12.71 20.06
N ILE A 379 -9.16 -11.68 19.24
CA ILE A 379 -9.09 -11.76 17.78
C ILE A 379 -7.85 -10.98 17.31
N ALA A 380 -6.87 -11.68 16.72
CA ALA A 380 -5.73 -11.03 16.08
C ALA A 380 -6.05 -10.72 14.62
N ALA A 381 -6.33 -9.44 14.32
CA ALA A 381 -6.69 -8.91 13.01
C ALA A 381 -5.64 -7.89 12.50
N CYS A 382 -4.37 -8.12 12.81
CA CYS A 382 -3.26 -7.18 12.58
C CYS A 382 -2.69 -7.20 11.16
N SER A 383 -3.44 -7.68 10.14
CA SER A 383 -2.96 -7.99 8.78
C SER A 383 -1.98 -9.17 8.67
N ALA A 384 -1.69 -9.59 7.43
CA ALA A 384 -0.74 -10.67 7.12
C ALA A 384 0.70 -10.36 7.55
N VAL A 385 1.09 -9.08 7.65
CA VAL A 385 2.47 -8.66 7.96
C VAL A 385 2.69 -8.35 9.44
N SER A 386 1.64 -8.18 10.26
CA SER A 386 1.81 -7.90 11.70
C SER A 386 1.15 -8.92 12.62
N THR A 387 0.22 -9.76 12.13
CA THR A 387 -0.35 -10.85 12.94
C THR A 387 0.71 -11.89 13.32
N PRO A 388 1.54 -12.42 12.39
CA PRO A 388 2.47 -13.47 12.75
C PRO A 388 3.54 -13.05 13.77
N PRO A 389 4.19 -11.87 13.67
CA PRO A 389 5.11 -11.39 14.70
C PRO A 389 4.49 -11.31 16.10
N LEU A 390 3.22 -10.88 16.22
CA LEU A 390 2.50 -10.87 17.49
C LEU A 390 2.30 -12.29 18.04
N LEU A 391 1.92 -13.25 17.20
CA LEU A 391 1.73 -14.64 17.64
C LEU A 391 3.06 -15.27 18.07
N ILE A 392 4.16 -14.99 17.35
CA ILE A 392 5.51 -15.46 17.67
C ILE A 392 6.01 -14.85 18.98
N SER A 393 5.90 -13.53 19.16
CA SER A 393 6.30 -12.85 20.40
C SER A 393 5.51 -13.33 21.62
N SER A 394 4.29 -13.84 21.39
CA SER A 394 3.42 -14.46 22.39
C SER A 394 3.82 -15.89 22.77
N GLY A 395 4.79 -16.48 22.08
CA GLY A 395 5.31 -17.83 22.37
C GLY A 395 4.47 -18.97 21.78
N LEU A 396 3.62 -18.69 20.78
CA LEU A 396 2.95 -19.74 20.02
C LEU A 396 3.98 -20.49 19.16
N LYS A 397 3.92 -21.82 19.14
CA LYS A 397 4.94 -22.69 18.54
C LYS A 397 4.49 -23.39 17.25
N ASN A 398 3.35 -23.04 16.66
CA ASN A 398 2.90 -23.65 15.42
C ASN A 398 3.89 -23.31 14.28
N PRO A 399 4.47 -24.30 13.59
CA PRO A 399 5.52 -24.08 12.60
C PRO A 399 5.06 -23.31 11.35
N ASN A 400 3.75 -23.16 11.15
CA ASN A 400 3.18 -22.42 10.04
C ASN A 400 3.05 -20.91 10.32
N ILE A 401 3.17 -20.47 11.57
CA ILE A 401 3.06 -19.05 11.90
C ILE A 401 4.19 -18.28 11.22
N GLY A 402 3.80 -17.31 10.40
CA GLY A 402 4.71 -16.45 9.66
C GLY A 402 5.18 -17.03 8.34
N ARG A 403 4.77 -18.24 7.96
CA ARG A 403 5.05 -18.83 6.64
C ARG A 403 3.89 -18.61 5.67
N ASN A 404 4.13 -18.92 4.40
CA ASN A 404 3.13 -18.87 3.32
C ASN A 404 2.54 -17.47 3.15
N LEU A 405 3.37 -16.42 3.32
CA LEU A 405 2.97 -15.08 2.92
C LEU A 405 2.81 -15.08 1.39
N HIS A 406 1.63 -14.71 0.93
CA HIS A 406 1.36 -14.42 -0.47
C HIS A 406 1.17 -12.92 -0.65
N LEU A 407 1.76 -12.39 -1.71
CA LEU A 407 1.68 -11.00 -2.13
C LEU A 407 1.18 -10.99 -3.57
N HIS A 408 0.64 -9.89 -4.08
CA HIS A 408 0.40 -9.75 -5.52
C HIS A 408 1.48 -8.83 -6.12
N PRO A 409 2.56 -9.39 -6.70
CA PRO A 409 3.63 -8.58 -7.26
C PRO A 409 3.11 -7.79 -8.47
N CYS A 410 3.37 -6.49 -8.48
CA CYS A 410 3.01 -5.62 -9.61
C CYS A 410 4.23 -5.14 -10.38
N ALA A 411 4.25 -5.33 -11.71
CA ALA A 411 5.20 -4.66 -12.59
C ALA A 411 4.50 -3.56 -13.39
N PHE A 412 5.17 -2.43 -13.57
CA PHE A 412 4.60 -1.22 -14.17
C PHE A 412 5.15 -0.99 -15.57
N ALA A 413 4.25 -0.59 -16.47
CA ALA A 413 4.54 0.07 -17.73
C ALA A 413 3.99 1.49 -17.70
N TRP A 414 4.62 2.39 -18.45
CA TRP A 414 4.17 3.77 -18.58
C TRP A 414 4.09 4.19 -20.05
N GLY A 415 3.18 5.11 -20.33
CA GLY A 415 3.01 5.72 -21.65
C GLY A 415 2.73 7.23 -21.53
N TYR A 416 3.41 8.02 -22.35
CA TYR A 416 3.21 9.47 -22.41
C TYR A 416 2.19 9.87 -23.47
N PHE A 417 1.21 10.70 -23.11
CA PHE A 417 0.12 11.13 -23.97
C PHE A 417 -0.05 12.66 -23.93
N PRO A 418 0.39 13.41 -24.96
CA PRO A 418 0.23 14.87 -25.00
C PRO A 418 -1.24 15.33 -24.87
N GLU A 419 -1.46 16.61 -24.56
CA GLU A 419 -2.80 17.16 -24.32
C GLU A 419 -3.71 17.17 -25.55
N ASN A 420 -3.16 17.08 -26.76
CA ASN A 420 -3.90 17.07 -28.01
C ASN A 420 -4.58 15.72 -28.33
N LEU A 421 -4.49 14.71 -27.45
CA LEU A 421 -5.13 13.42 -27.67
C LEU A 421 -6.65 13.56 -27.57
N THR A 422 -7.32 13.47 -28.72
CA THR A 422 -8.78 13.55 -28.82
C THR A 422 -9.46 12.45 -28.00
N GLY A 423 -10.49 12.83 -27.23
CA GLY A 423 -11.33 11.91 -26.48
C GLY A 423 -10.77 11.45 -25.12
N ILE A 424 -9.60 11.93 -24.70
CA ILE A 424 -9.01 11.59 -23.40
C ILE A 424 -8.83 12.85 -22.54
N GLN A 425 -9.51 12.90 -21.40
CA GLN A 425 -9.56 14.06 -20.50
C GLN A 425 -8.91 13.80 -19.14
N GLY A 426 -8.59 14.89 -18.43
CA GLY A 426 -8.07 14.86 -17.05
C GLY A 426 -6.57 14.64 -16.94
N LYS A 427 -6.06 14.60 -15.71
CA LYS A 427 -4.65 14.36 -15.38
C LYS A 427 -4.48 12.99 -14.70
N VAL A 428 -3.24 12.50 -14.65
CA VAL A 428 -2.89 11.18 -14.10
C VAL A 428 -3.36 10.97 -12.64
N TYR A 429 -3.46 12.04 -11.86
CA TYR A 429 -3.82 12.04 -10.44
C TYR A 429 -5.30 12.38 -10.18
N GLU A 430 -6.15 12.38 -11.21
CA GLU A 430 -7.57 12.71 -11.11
C GLU A 430 -8.47 11.48 -11.39
N GLY A 431 -9.66 11.48 -10.78
CA GLY A 431 -10.70 10.47 -11.01
C GLY A 431 -10.55 9.18 -10.20
N GLY A 432 -11.46 8.23 -10.41
CA GLY A 432 -11.38 6.93 -9.73
C GLY A 432 -10.07 6.19 -10.06
N ILE A 433 -9.37 5.69 -9.04
CA ILE A 433 -8.04 5.08 -9.21
C ILE A 433 -8.11 3.79 -10.02
N ILE A 434 -8.98 2.84 -9.63
CA ILE A 434 -9.28 1.62 -10.39
C ILE A 434 -10.77 1.64 -10.72
N THR A 435 -11.10 1.86 -11.99
CA THR A 435 -12.48 1.80 -12.53
C THR A 435 -12.59 0.82 -13.69
N SER A 436 -11.46 0.49 -14.32
CA SER A 436 -11.32 -0.49 -15.39
C SER A 436 -10.26 -1.52 -15.04
N LEU A 437 -10.48 -2.76 -15.48
CA LEU A 437 -9.46 -3.83 -15.48
C LEU A 437 -9.48 -4.58 -16.80
N ASN A 438 -8.35 -5.18 -17.15
CA ASN A 438 -8.25 -6.12 -18.25
C ASN A 438 -7.61 -7.43 -17.76
N ARG A 439 -8.11 -8.57 -18.23
CA ARG A 439 -7.52 -9.89 -17.94
C ARG A 439 -6.44 -10.18 -18.98
N VAL A 440 -5.28 -10.64 -18.52
CA VAL A 440 -4.15 -10.92 -19.41
C VAL A 440 -4.42 -12.20 -20.20
N VAL A 441 -4.07 -12.17 -21.48
CA VAL A 441 -4.13 -13.32 -22.38
C VAL A 441 -2.74 -13.56 -22.99
N SER A 442 -2.41 -14.81 -23.27
CA SER A 442 -1.19 -15.16 -23.99
C SER A 442 -1.32 -14.80 -25.48
N GLU A 443 -0.23 -14.91 -26.23
CA GLU A 443 -0.24 -14.74 -27.69
C GLU A 443 -1.09 -15.78 -28.42
N THR A 444 -1.33 -16.94 -27.79
CA THR A 444 -2.25 -17.98 -28.29
C THR A 444 -3.71 -17.76 -27.85
N GLY A 445 -4.00 -16.65 -27.15
CA GLY A 445 -5.33 -16.33 -26.62
C GLY A 445 -5.70 -17.08 -25.34
N ALA A 446 -4.77 -17.83 -24.73
CA ALA A 446 -5.02 -18.56 -23.49
C ALA A 446 -5.04 -17.60 -22.28
N PRO A 447 -5.91 -17.81 -21.29
CA PRO A 447 -5.91 -17.01 -20.06
C PRO A 447 -4.56 -17.09 -19.32
N VAL A 448 -4.10 -15.94 -18.84
CA VAL A 448 -2.92 -15.82 -17.96
C VAL A 448 -3.43 -15.37 -16.58
N PRO A 449 -2.91 -15.91 -15.46
CA PRO A 449 -3.33 -15.54 -14.10
C PRO A 449 -2.73 -14.18 -13.70
N ALA A 450 -3.07 -13.16 -14.47
CA ALA A 450 -2.68 -11.79 -14.30
C ALA A 450 -3.79 -10.85 -14.78
N ILE A 451 -3.88 -9.68 -14.16
CA ILE A 451 -4.76 -8.60 -14.60
C ILE A 451 -3.98 -7.30 -14.77
N ILE A 452 -4.49 -6.41 -15.60
CA ILE A 452 -3.96 -5.07 -15.82
C ILE A 452 -4.93 -4.05 -15.23
N GLU A 453 -4.40 -3.18 -14.38
CA GLU A 453 -5.13 -2.12 -13.70
C GLU A 453 -4.30 -0.82 -13.69
N THR A 454 -4.89 0.25 -13.18
CA THR A 454 -4.29 1.59 -13.11
C THR A 454 -3.95 1.95 -11.66
N PRO A 455 -2.75 2.51 -11.38
CA PRO A 455 -2.33 2.87 -10.04
C PRO A 455 -2.68 4.32 -9.68
N SER A 456 -2.52 4.70 -8.41
CA SER A 456 -2.36 6.11 -8.03
C SER A 456 -0.91 6.39 -7.66
N LEU A 457 -0.30 7.35 -8.34
CA LEU A 457 1.09 7.78 -8.14
C LEU A 457 1.12 9.31 -8.04
N GLY A 458 1.32 9.82 -6.82
CA GLY A 458 1.62 11.23 -6.62
C GLY A 458 3.01 11.59 -7.15
N PRO A 459 3.35 12.89 -7.24
CA PRO A 459 4.64 13.36 -7.75
C PRO A 459 5.85 12.72 -7.06
N GLY A 460 5.77 12.52 -5.74
CA GLY A 460 6.78 11.87 -4.92
C GLY A 460 6.97 10.41 -5.30
N LEU A 461 5.91 9.58 -5.20
CA LEU A 461 6.00 8.16 -5.55
C LEU A 461 6.37 7.94 -7.03
N PHE A 462 5.80 8.73 -7.94
CA PHE A 462 6.16 8.69 -9.36
C PHE A 462 7.66 8.91 -9.57
N SER A 463 8.24 9.94 -8.93
CA SER A 463 9.66 10.25 -9.05
C SER A 463 10.56 9.17 -8.44
N ALA A 464 10.11 8.55 -7.34
CA ALA A 464 10.81 7.46 -6.68
C ALA A 464 10.82 6.17 -7.52
N LEU A 465 9.72 5.88 -8.24
CA LEU A 465 9.59 4.72 -9.13
C LEU A 465 10.24 4.92 -10.50
N CYS A 466 10.21 6.13 -11.06
CA CYS A 466 10.78 6.41 -12.37
C CYS A 466 12.28 6.09 -12.41
N PRO A 467 12.78 5.36 -13.42
CA PRO A 467 14.20 5.08 -13.50
C PRO A 467 14.99 6.37 -13.70
N TRP A 468 16.09 6.51 -12.96
CA TRP A 468 16.98 7.65 -13.07
C TRP A 468 18.15 7.26 -13.98
N THR A 469 18.30 7.94 -15.11
CA THR A 469 19.43 7.77 -16.03
C THR A 469 20.36 8.98 -16.10
N SER A 470 19.81 10.16 -15.85
CA SER A 470 20.52 11.43 -15.67
C SER A 470 19.61 12.45 -14.99
N GLY A 471 20.18 13.55 -14.48
CA GLY A 471 19.41 14.65 -13.92
C GLY A 471 18.53 15.33 -14.97
N ALA A 472 19.02 15.49 -16.20
CA ALA A 472 18.23 16.03 -17.31
C ALA A 472 17.06 15.11 -17.68
N ASN A 473 17.29 13.79 -17.76
CA ASN A 473 16.22 12.86 -18.07
C ASN A 473 15.14 12.80 -17.00
N MET A 474 15.50 12.86 -15.72
CA MET A 474 14.53 12.87 -14.64
C MET A 474 13.66 14.14 -14.69
N LYS A 475 14.24 15.31 -14.93
CA LYS A 475 13.47 16.56 -15.10
C LYS A 475 12.48 16.47 -16.26
N GLU A 476 12.92 15.90 -17.39
CA GLU A 476 12.03 15.69 -18.55
C GLU A 476 10.86 14.76 -18.23
N ARG A 477 11.12 13.63 -17.56
CA ARG A 477 10.05 12.72 -17.11
C ARG A 477 9.06 13.40 -16.18
N MET A 478 9.56 14.22 -15.26
CA MET A 478 8.71 14.95 -14.33
C MET A 478 7.90 16.05 -15.01
N ARG A 479 8.43 16.76 -16.01
CA ARG A 479 7.64 17.69 -16.84
C ARG A 479 6.46 17.01 -17.54
N LYS A 480 6.61 15.72 -17.89
CA LYS A 480 5.58 14.89 -18.50
C LYS A 480 4.62 14.22 -17.49
N TYR A 481 4.83 14.40 -16.17
CA TYR A 481 4.14 13.67 -15.11
C TYR A 481 2.63 13.65 -15.28
N SER A 482 2.00 14.82 -15.40
CA SER A 482 0.53 14.96 -15.41
C SER A 482 -0.16 14.23 -16.56
N ARG A 483 0.61 13.82 -17.57
CA ARG A 483 0.17 13.20 -18.82
C ARG A 483 0.86 11.85 -19.13
N THR A 484 1.48 11.24 -18.12
CA THR A 484 2.08 9.91 -18.23
C THR A 484 1.21 8.87 -17.54
N ALA A 485 0.45 8.10 -18.30
CA ALA A 485 -0.38 7.01 -17.75
C ALA A 485 0.52 5.84 -17.32
N HIS A 486 0.14 5.18 -16.23
CA HIS A 486 0.77 3.95 -15.78
C HIS A 486 -0.27 2.82 -15.80
N LEU A 487 0.15 1.67 -16.28
CA LEU A 487 -0.57 0.41 -16.15
C LEU A 487 0.31 -0.55 -15.37
N PHE A 488 -0.27 -1.31 -14.45
CA PHE A 488 0.47 -2.38 -13.78
C PHE A 488 -0.18 -3.72 -14.04
N THR A 489 0.66 -4.73 -14.27
CA THR A 489 0.25 -6.13 -14.27
C THR A 489 0.31 -6.67 -12.85
N LEU A 490 -0.82 -7.14 -12.34
CA LEU A 490 -0.98 -7.81 -11.06
C LEU A 490 -1.05 -9.32 -11.31
N VAL A 491 -0.08 -10.09 -10.83
CA VAL A 491 -0.03 -11.54 -11.03
C VAL A 491 -0.51 -12.28 -9.79
N ARG A 492 -1.28 -13.38 -9.95
CA ARG A 492 -1.46 -14.31 -8.83
C ARG A 492 -0.18 -15.10 -8.63
N ASP A 493 0.40 -14.94 -7.47
CA ASP A 493 1.66 -15.57 -7.10
C ASP A 493 1.51 -17.07 -6.79
N LYS A 494 2.47 -17.84 -7.28
CA LYS A 494 2.86 -19.15 -6.74
C LYS A 494 4.07 -19.04 -5.81
N GLY A 495 4.87 -17.99 -5.98
CA GLY A 495 5.90 -17.59 -5.04
C GLY A 495 5.32 -17.35 -3.65
N SER A 496 6.16 -17.46 -2.63
CA SER A 496 5.73 -17.25 -1.24
C SER A 496 6.84 -16.63 -0.41
N GLY A 497 6.45 -16.11 0.74
CA GLY A 497 7.31 -15.45 1.68
C GLY A 497 7.09 -15.86 3.12
N GLU A 498 7.80 -15.17 4.00
CA GLU A 498 7.65 -15.27 5.44
C GLU A 498 7.76 -13.91 6.13
N VAL A 499 7.06 -13.80 7.26
CA VAL A 499 7.14 -12.67 8.20
C VAL A 499 7.21 -13.26 9.61
N ARG A 500 8.42 -13.29 10.18
CA ARG A 500 8.64 -13.81 11.54
C ARG A 500 8.88 -12.71 12.57
N GLU A 501 9.38 -11.58 12.09
CA GLU A 501 9.69 -10.41 12.90
C GLU A 501 9.02 -9.20 12.27
N GLU A 502 8.62 -8.24 13.09
CA GLU A 502 8.00 -7.02 12.63
C GLU A 502 8.91 -6.24 11.67
N GLY A 503 8.35 -5.76 10.56
CA GLY A 503 9.10 -5.03 9.53
C GLY A 503 10.03 -5.88 8.67
N LYS A 504 10.20 -7.18 8.94
CA LYS A 504 11.06 -8.08 8.16
C LYS A 504 10.23 -9.01 7.29
N ILE A 505 10.11 -8.65 6.01
CA ILE A 505 9.42 -9.45 5.00
C ILE A 505 10.44 -10.14 4.11
N VAL A 506 10.41 -11.47 4.07
CA VAL A 506 11.16 -12.26 3.08
C VAL A 506 10.15 -12.74 2.05
N TYR A 507 10.43 -12.59 0.76
CA TYR A 507 9.52 -13.03 -0.29
C TYR A 507 10.26 -13.43 -1.55
N ASN A 508 9.87 -14.56 -2.15
CA ASN A 508 10.52 -15.09 -3.34
C ASN A 508 9.51 -15.29 -4.47
N LEU A 509 9.75 -14.63 -5.61
CA LEU A 509 9.03 -14.88 -6.86
C LEU A 509 9.45 -16.23 -7.45
N SER A 510 8.47 -17.05 -7.79
CA SER A 510 8.66 -18.25 -8.61
C SER A 510 8.97 -17.88 -10.06
N GLU A 511 9.45 -18.84 -10.87
CA GLU A 511 9.61 -18.59 -12.32
C GLU A 511 8.26 -18.39 -13.01
N PHE A 512 7.21 -19.04 -12.51
CA PHE A 512 5.83 -18.85 -12.96
C PHE A 512 5.38 -17.39 -12.80
N ASP A 513 5.65 -16.79 -11.64
CA ASP A 513 5.28 -15.39 -11.38
C ASP A 513 5.99 -14.45 -12.36
N LYS A 514 7.29 -14.69 -12.58
CA LYS A 514 8.13 -13.86 -13.46
C LYS A 514 7.65 -13.93 -14.91
N GLU A 515 7.30 -15.11 -15.40
CA GLU A 515 6.82 -15.29 -16.76
C GLU A 515 5.47 -14.61 -16.95
N ASN A 516 4.52 -14.80 -16.03
CA ASN A 516 3.22 -14.14 -16.11
C ASN A 516 3.33 -12.61 -15.96
N MET A 517 4.27 -12.13 -15.14
CA MET A 517 4.58 -10.70 -15.05
C MET A 517 5.15 -10.17 -16.36
N LYS A 518 6.02 -10.93 -17.05
CA LYS A 518 6.55 -10.56 -18.36
C LYS A 518 5.43 -10.48 -19.41
N ILE A 519 4.56 -11.49 -19.48
CA ILE A 519 3.42 -11.51 -20.42
C ILE A 519 2.48 -10.34 -20.15
N GLY A 520 2.10 -10.12 -18.89
CA GLY A 520 1.24 -9.00 -18.51
C GLY A 520 1.87 -7.63 -18.79
N LEU A 521 3.19 -7.48 -18.61
CA LEU A 521 3.90 -6.24 -18.92
C LEU A 521 3.97 -5.97 -20.43
N ARG A 522 4.15 -7.02 -21.24
CA ARG A 522 4.06 -6.94 -22.72
C ARG A 522 2.66 -6.46 -23.14
N GLN A 523 1.62 -7.05 -22.58
CA GLN A 523 0.24 -6.65 -22.89
C GLN A 523 -0.06 -5.22 -22.43
N ALA A 524 0.41 -4.80 -21.26
CA ALA A 524 0.26 -3.42 -20.79
C ALA A 524 0.92 -2.40 -21.74
N LEU A 525 2.11 -2.72 -22.26
CA LEU A 525 2.79 -1.87 -23.26
C LEU A 525 2.01 -1.82 -24.58
N ARG A 526 1.52 -2.96 -25.08
CA ARG A 526 0.66 -2.98 -26.29
C ARG A 526 -0.59 -2.15 -26.10
N ILE A 527 -1.26 -2.23 -24.94
CA ILE A 527 -2.43 -1.40 -24.60
C ILE A 527 -2.05 0.09 -24.64
N LEU A 528 -0.92 0.49 -24.06
CA LEU A 528 -0.47 1.89 -24.07
C LEU A 528 -0.17 2.39 -25.49
N ILE A 529 0.50 1.57 -26.31
CA ILE A 529 0.79 1.88 -27.73
C ILE A 529 -0.53 2.04 -28.50
N ALA A 530 -1.45 1.09 -28.38
CA ALA A 530 -2.74 1.09 -29.07
C ALA A 530 -3.70 2.21 -28.61
N ALA A 531 -3.52 2.72 -27.38
CA ALA A 531 -4.21 3.90 -26.89
C ALA A 531 -3.70 5.22 -27.52
N GLY A 532 -2.54 5.19 -28.18
CA GLY A 532 -1.91 6.31 -28.86
C GLY A 532 -0.81 7.00 -28.06
N ALA A 533 -0.03 6.27 -27.27
CA ALA A 533 1.13 6.84 -26.57
C ALA A 533 2.16 7.37 -27.59
N GLU A 534 2.84 8.48 -27.30
CA GLU A 534 3.98 8.94 -28.10
C GLU A 534 5.27 8.21 -27.71
N GLU A 535 5.37 7.82 -26.45
CA GLU A 535 6.53 7.17 -25.85
C GLU A 535 6.03 6.18 -24.80
N VAL A 536 6.59 4.97 -24.78
CA VAL A 536 6.30 3.95 -23.77
C VAL A 536 7.59 3.44 -23.14
N GLY A 537 7.48 2.89 -21.94
CA GLY A 537 8.62 2.25 -21.29
C GLY A 537 8.26 1.46 -20.05
N THR A 538 9.30 0.90 -19.45
CA THR A 538 9.21 0.17 -18.19
C THR A 538 9.94 0.95 -17.09
N HIS A 539 9.89 0.44 -15.86
CA HIS A 539 10.64 0.99 -14.73
C HIS A 539 12.04 0.38 -14.57
N ARG A 540 12.58 -0.23 -15.64
CA ARG A 540 13.94 -0.79 -15.64
C ARG A 540 14.97 0.28 -15.29
N SER A 541 15.93 -0.05 -14.43
CA SER A 541 16.98 0.89 -13.99
C SER A 541 17.88 1.43 -15.10
N ASP A 542 17.88 0.81 -16.28
CA ASP A 542 18.55 1.33 -17.47
C ASP A 542 17.74 2.40 -18.23
N GLY A 543 16.48 2.60 -17.86
CA GLY A 543 15.58 3.58 -18.47
C GLY A 543 14.91 3.10 -19.77
N GLN A 544 14.82 1.78 -19.99
CA GLN A 544 14.21 1.15 -21.17
C GLN A 544 12.92 1.85 -21.61
N ARG A 545 12.91 2.36 -22.85
CA ARG A 545 11.79 3.08 -23.46
C ARG A 545 11.90 3.11 -24.97
N MET A 546 10.80 3.44 -25.64
CA MET A 546 10.68 3.50 -27.08
C MET A 546 9.69 4.60 -27.48
N LYS A 547 9.97 5.31 -28.60
CA LYS A 547 8.98 6.19 -29.24
C LYS A 547 8.01 5.34 -30.04
N CYS A 548 6.73 5.69 -30.06
CA CYS A 548 5.71 4.91 -30.77
C CYS A 548 5.46 5.43 -32.18
N GLN A 549 5.57 6.74 -32.39
CA GLN A 549 5.30 7.35 -33.69
C GLN A 549 6.37 6.96 -34.73
N GLY A 550 5.92 6.38 -35.85
CA GLY A 550 6.79 5.97 -36.96
C GLY A 550 7.55 4.66 -36.74
N THR A 551 7.27 3.96 -35.64
CA THR A 551 7.90 2.69 -35.28
C THR A 551 7.21 1.53 -35.99
N LYS A 552 7.97 0.61 -36.57
CA LYS A 552 7.42 -0.57 -37.25
C LYS A 552 7.03 -1.64 -36.23
N GLU A 553 6.13 -2.54 -36.61
CA GLU A 553 5.74 -3.66 -35.77
C GLU A 553 6.94 -4.54 -35.35
N GLU A 554 7.92 -4.70 -36.24
CA GLU A 554 9.15 -5.46 -35.93
C GLU A 554 9.95 -4.82 -34.78
N ASP A 555 10.08 -3.48 -34.79
CA ASP A 555 10.79 -2.72 -33.76
C ASP A 555 10.03 -2.77 -32.41
N ILE A 556 8.68 -2.77 -32.47
CA ILE A 556 7.83 -2.95 -31.29
C ILE A 556 8.09 -4.34 -30.69
N GLU A 557 8.09 -5.39 -31.51
CA GLU A 557 8.35 -6.75 -31.02
C GLU A 557 9.77 -6.92 -30.48
N GLU A 558 10.78 -6.31 -31.10
CA GLU A 558 12.15 -6.30 -30.56
C GLU A 558 12.19 -5.66 -29.16
N PHE A 559 11.54 -4.50 -29.00
CA PHE A 559 11.44 -3.80 -27.72
C PHE A 559 10.73 -4.65 -26.65
N LEU A 560 9.62 -5.30 -27.02
CA LEU A 560 8.86 -6.17 -26.12
C LEU A 560 9.63 -7.46 -25.78
N ASN A 561 10.48 -7.97 -26.68
CA ASN A 561 11.30 -9.16 -26.47
C ASN A 561 12.46 -8.91 -25.50
N ASP A 562 12.98 -7.68 -25.45
CA ASP A 562 13.99 -7.28 -24.47
C ASP A 562 13.43 -7.21 -23.03
N ILE A 563 12.11 -7.33 -22.80
CA ILE A 563 11.55 -7.31 -21.45
C ILE A 563 11.99 -8.55 -20.67
N VAL A 564 12.80 -8.34 -19.62
CA VAL A 564 13.25 -9.41 -18.73
C VAL A 564 12.91 -9.11 -17.26
N ILE A 565 12.29 -10.07 -16.58
CA ILE A 565 12.11 -10.08 -15.12
C ILE A 565 13.22 -10.97 -14.50
N LYS A 566 14.40 -10.41 -14.19
CA LYS A 566 15.60 -11.20 -13.81
C LYS A 566 15.61 -11.72 -12.36
N ARG A 567 16.23 -12.89 -12.16
CA ARG A 567 16.45 -13.61 -10.88
C ARG A 567 17.24 -12.84 -9.79
N ARG A 568 18.21 -12.00 -10.18
CA ARG A 568 19.23 -11.42 -9.27
C ARG A 568 19.34 -9.89 -9.31
N ALA A 569 18.56 -9.22 -10.14
CA ALA A 569 18.60 -7.77 -10.27
C ALA A 569 17.18 -7.20 -10.13
N VAL A 570 16.99 -6.29 -9.18
CA VAL A 570 15.85 -5.37 -9.15
C VAL A 570 16.11 -4.36 -10.25
N GLU A 571 15.87 -4.75 -11.50
CA GLU A 571 15.74 -3.74 -12.55
C GLU A 571 14.41 -3.01 -12.37
N LEU A 572 13.41 -3.59 -11.69
CA LEU A 572 12.06 -3.03 -11.46
C LEU A 572 11.72 -2.96 -9.96
N VAL A 573 11.28 -1.80 -9.47
CA VAL A 573 10.62 -1.69 -8.15
C VAL A 573 9.20 -2.24 -8.29
N LEU A 574 8.89 -3.31 -7.55
CA LEU A 574 7.54 -3.86 -7.51
C LEU A 574 6.78 -3.21 -6.36
N LEU A 575 5.54 -2.80 -6.60
CA LEU A 575 4.62 -2.40 -5.54
C LEU A 575 3.67 -3.53 -5.26
N CYS A 576 3.37 -3.77 -3.99
CA CYS A 576 2.23 -4.54 -3.56
C CYS A 576 1.38 -3.62 -2.69
N THR A 577 0.13 -3.41 -3.10
CA THR A 577 -0.84 -2.84 -2.16
C THR A 577 -1.37 -4.02 -1.32
N SER A 578 -1.40 -3.90 0.02
CA SER A 578 -1.88 -4.99 0.90
C SER A 578 -3.42 -5.12 0.90
N HIS A 579 -4.04 -4.87 -0.24
CA HIS A 579 -5.45 -5.11 -0.46
C HIS A 579 -5.59 -6.58 -0.81
N GLY A 580 -6.29 -7.34 0.04
CA GLY A 580 -6.60 -8.75 -0.20
C GLY A 580 -7.49 -8.93 -1.42
N LYS A 581 -6.91 -8.82 -2.62
CA LYS A 581 -7.52 -9.33 -3.85
C LYS A 581 -7.27 -10.83 -3.85
N LEU A 582 -8.27 -11.62 -4.22
CA LEU A 582 -8.18 -13.07 -4.29
C LEU A 582 -8.27 -13.44 -5.78
N GLN A 583 -7.18 -13.91 -6.37
CA GLN A 583 -7.10 -14.38 -7.78
C GLN A 583 -6.61 -15.83 -7.83
N ASP A 584 -6.65 -16.54 -8.99
CA ASP A 584 -6.55 -18.00 -9.42
C ASP A 584 -5.21 -18.87 -9.41
N ARG A 585 -5.14 -20.09 -8.80
CA ARG A 585 -3.99 -21.05 -8.72
C ARG A 585 -4.39 -22.21 -9.61
N GLY A 586 -4.39 -21.94 -10.91
CA GLY A 586 -4.19 -22.97 -11.94
C GLY A 586 -2.74 -23.39 -11.96
#